data_AF-A0A397QEE3-F1
#
_entry.id   AF-A0A397QEE3-F1
#
_cell.length_a   1.000
_cell.length_b   1.000
_cell.length_c   1.000
_cell.angle_alpha   90.00
_cell.angle_beta   90.00
_cell.angle_gamma   90.00
#
_symmetry.space_group_name_H-M   'P 1'
#
loop_
_entity.id
_entity.type
_entity.pdbx_description
1 polymer ?
#
loop_
_entity_poly.entity_id
_entity_poly.type
_entity_poly.pdbx_seq_one_letter_code
_entity_poly.pdbx_strand_id
1 'polypeptide(L)'
;MSVIKTLFGLVLIVVFVGFGYWLYATYTTERGDDPIWAGLNGLMPTELQQWACSEIRQRAGGEPAPQSCAQYWNVPGPEEAAAPGTEIAEPVDEATPEPAPANASAAD
;
A
#
# COMPACT_ATOMS: atom_id res chain seq x y z
N MET A 1 9.18 -41.63 13.55
CA MET A 1 9.57 -40.76 12.43
C MET A 1 8.40 -40.30 11.53
N SER A 2 7.24 -40.98 11.50
CA SER A 2 6.08 -40.53 10.69
C SER A 2 5.31 -39.35 11.29
N VAL A 3 5.11 -39.28 12.61
CA VAL A 3 4.28 -38.22 13.23
C VAL A 3 4.85 -36.81 12.96
N ILE A 4 6.17 -36.63 13.09
CA ILE A 4 6.83 -35.34 12.79
C ILE A 4 6.63 -34.96 11.32
N LYS A 5 6.74 -35.92 10.39
CA LYS A 5 6.49 -35.68 8.97
C LYS A 5 5.04 -35.29 8.70
N THR A 6 4.08 -35.95 9.36
CA THR A 6 2.65 -35.62 9.25
C THR A 6 2.34 -34.23 9.81
N LEU A 7 2.89 -33.89 10.98
CA LEU A 7 2.70 -32.56 11.58
C LEU A 7 3.30 -31.46 10.71
N PHE A 8 4.52 -31.67 10.20
CA PHE A 8 5.15 -30.72 9.29
C PHE A 8 4.35 -30.56 7.99
N GLY A 9 3.88 -31.67 7.40
CA GLY A 9 3.02 -31.62 6.22
C GLY A 9 1.72 -30.87 6.46
N LEU A 10 1.09 -31.06 7.63
CA LEU A 10 -0.13 -30.35 8.00
C LEU A 10 0.11 -28.84 8.16
N VAL A 11 1.21 -28.45 8.80
CA VAL A 11 1.58 -27.03 8.93
C VAL A 11 1.80 -26.40 7.55
N LEU A 12 2.52 -27.09 6.65
CA LEU A 12 2.71 -26.60 5.29
C LEU A 12 1.38 -26.40 4.56
N ILE A 13 0.46 -27.36 4.65
CA ILE A 13 -0.88 -27.23 4.03
C ILE A 13 -1.59 -25.98 4.56
N VAL A 14 -1.58 -25.74 5.87
CA VAL A 14 -2.22 -24.54 6.45
C VAL A 14 -1.58 -23.26 5.92
N VAL A 15 -0.24 -23.22 5.81
CA VAL A 15 0.47 -22.06 5.27
C VAL A 15 0.10 -21.83 3.80
N PHE A 16 0.10 -22.87 2.97
CA PHE A 16 -0.24 -22.74 1.55
C PHE A 16 -1.71 -22.33 1.33
N VAL A 17 -2.64 -22.87 2.11
CA VAL A 17 -4.05 -22.49 2.04
C VAL A 17 -4.23 -21.04 2.49
N GLY A 18 -3.61 -20.64 3.61
CA GLY A 18 -3.68 -19.27 4.11
C GLY A 18 -3.09 -18.26 3.13
N PHE A 19 -1.90 -18.54 2.59
CA PHE A 19 -1.25 -17.67 1.61
C PHE A 19 -2.02 -17.64 0.27
N GLY A 20 -2.51 -18.81 -0.19
CA GLY A 20 -3.32 -18.92 -1.39
C GLY A 20 -4.63 -18.15 -1.29
N TYR A 21 -5.32 -18.26 -0.14
CA TYR A 21 -6.52 -17.46 0.14
C TYR A 21 -6.19 -15.97 0.19
N TRP A 22 -5.13 -15.56 0.90
CA TRP A 22 -4.73 -14.16 0.97
C TRP A 22 -4.51 -13.57 -0.43
N LEU A 23 -3.76 -14.27 -1.29
CA LEU A 23 -3.49 -13.84 -2.65
C LEU A 23 -4.76 -13.79 -3.50
N TYR A 24 -5.60 -14.82 -3.42
CA TYR A 24 -6.89 -14.88 -4.11
C TYR A 24 -7.79 -13.71 -3.71
N ALA A 25 -7.91 -13.43 -2.42
CA ALA A 25 -8.73 -12.36 -1.89
C ALA A 25 -8.18 -10.99 -2.28
N THR A 26 -6.86 -10.79 -2.37
CA THR A 26 -6.27 -9.54 -2.88
C THR A 26 -6.77 -9.20 -4.30
N TYR A 27 -6.95 -10.20 -5.16
CA TYR A 27 -7.42 -10.00 -6.54
C TYR A 27 -8.94 -9.96 -6.71
N THR A 28 -9.69 -10.54 -5.78
CA THR A 28 -11.15 -10.73 -5.93
C THR A 28 -11.97 -9.84 -5.02
N THR A 29 -11.39 -9.29 -3.96
CA THR A 29 -12.09 -8.39 -3.05
C THR A 29 -12.21 -7.01 -3.66
N GLU A 30 -13.43 -6.49 -3.74
CA GLU A 30 -13.69 -5.16 -4.29
C GLU A 30 -13.38 -4.03 -3.29
N ARG A 31 -13.60 -4.26 -1.99
CA ARG A 31 -13.57 -3.19 -0.97
C ARG A 31 -12.52 -3.40 0.13
N GLY A 32 -11.78 -4.51 0.09
CA GLY A 32 -10.88 -4.92 1.17
C GLY A 32 -11.54 -5.05 2.55
N ASP A 33 -12.88 -5.15 2.59
CA ASP A 33 -13.71 -5.23 3.79
C ASP A 33 -13.77 -6.64 4.39
N ASP A 34 -13.11 -7.61 3.75
CA ASP A 34 -12.98 -8.97 4.27
C ASP A 34 -12.08 -8.96 5.52
N PRO A 35 -12.63 -9.21 6.73
CA PRO A 35 -11.88 -9.16 7.97
C PRO A 35 -10.83 -10.27 8.08
N ILE A 36 -11.03 -11.40 7.38
CA ILE A 36 -10.08 -12.51 7.36
C ILE A 36 -8.88 -12.10 6.51
N TRP A 37 -9.11 -11.55 5.32
CA TRP A 37 -8.05 -11.02 4.48
C TRP A 37 -7.28 -9.89 5.19
N ALA A 38 -7.98 -8.92 5.79
CA ALA A 38 -7.34 -7.81 6.49
C ALA A 38 -6.47 -8.28 7.67
N GLY A 39 -6.96 -9.26 8.43
CA GLY A 39 -6.20 -9.90 9.50
C GLY A 39 -4.95 -10.61 8.99
N LEU A 40 -5.05 -11.36 7.89
CA LEU A 40 -3.90 -12.02 7.26
C LEU A 40 -2.91 -11.01 6.67
N ASN A 41 -3.41 -9.94 6.05
CA ASN A 41 -2.57 -8.89 5.49
C ASN A 41 -1.73 -8.22 6.59
N GLY A 42 -2.32 -7.94 7.76
CA GLY A 42 -1.59 -7.39 8.90
C GLY A 42 -0.45 -8.26 9.43
N LEU A 43 -0.41 -9.56 9.07
CA LEU A 43 0.68 -10.49 9.42
C LEU A 43 1.76 -10.57 8.34
N MET A 44 1.54 -10.00 7.16
CA MET A 44 2.50 -10.04 6.06
C MET A 44 3.67 -9.06 6.32
N PRO A 45 4.84 -9.28 5.71
CA PRO A 45 5.89 -8.27 5.64
C PRO A 45 5.40 -6.97 4.98
N THR A 46 5.97 -5.84 5.38
CA THR A 46 5.61 -4.49 4.90
C THR A 46 5.44 -4.40 3.39
N GLU A 47 6.39 -4.94 2.62
CA GLU A 47 6.36 -4.87 1.15
C GLU A 47 5.12 -5.58 0.56
N LEU A 48 4.75 -6.72 1.13
CA LEU A 48 3.58 -7.48 0.70
C LEU A 48 2.28 -6.79 1.13
N GLN A 49 2.26 -6.16 2.31
CA GLN A 49 1.13 -5.36 2.75
C GLN A 49 0.87 -4.20 1.80
N GLN A 50 1.92 -3.43 1.49
CA GLN A 50 1.83 -2.28 0.60
C GLN A 50 1.34 -2.71 -0.80
N TRP A 51 1.95 -3.76 -1.36
CA TRP A 51 1.53 -4.30 -2.65
C TRP A 51 0.05 -4.68 -2.64
N ALA A 52 -0.40 -5.47 -1.67
CA ALA A 52 -1.77 -5.95 -1.65
C ALA A 52 -2.80 -4.82 -1.43
N CYS A 53 -2.44 -3.83 -0.60
CA CYS A 53 -3.25 -2.63 -0.43
C CYS A 53 -3.34 -1.78 -1.71
N SER A 54 -2.26 -1.68 -2.49
CA SER A 54 -2.29 -0.99 -3.79
C SER A 54 -3.17 -1.70 -4.81
N GLU A 55 -3.18 -3.04 -4.80
CA GLU A 55 -4.00 -3.85 -5.72
C GLU A 55 -5.50 -3.68 -5.44
N ILE A 56 -5.89 -3.69 -4.16
CA ILE A 56 -7.28 -3.46 -3.75
C ILE A 56 -7.69 -2.02 -4.03
N ARG A 57 -6.82 -1.05 -3.74
CA ARG A 57 -7.12 0.37 -3.97
C ARG A 57 -7.50 0.66 -5.42
N GLN A 58 -6.79 0.07 -6.38
CA GLN A 58 -7.09 0.22 -7.81
C GLN A 58 -8.52 -0.22 -8.16
N ARG A 59 -9.12 -1.11 -7.34
CA ARG A 59 -10.45 -1.70 -7.55
C ARG A 59 -11.53 -1.06 -6.67
N ALA A 60 -11.14 -0.45 -5.55
CA ALA A 60 -12.04 0.04 -4.51
C ALA A 60 -12.84 1.31 -4.88
N GLY A 61 -12.56 1.95 -6.01
CA GLY A 61 -13.44 2.98 -6.57
C GLY A 61 -13.71 4.21 -5.67
N GLY A 62 -12.81 4.51 -4.72
CA GLY A 62 -12.96 5.63 -3.78
C GLY A 62 -13.54 5.27 -2.41
N GLU A 63 -13.78 3.99 -2.13
CA GLU A 63 -14.16 3.50 -0.81
C GLU A 63 -13.05 3.73 0.24
N PRO A 64 -13.40 3.79 1.54
CA PRO A 64 -12.44 3.96 2.61
C PRO A 64 -11.45 2.78 2.70
N ALA A 65 -10.22 3.08 3.10
CA ALA A 65 -9.18 2.09 3.28
C ALA A 65 -9.56 1.04 4.34
N PRO A 66 -9.32 -0.26 4.08
CA PRO A 66 -9.34 -1.27 5.12
C PRO A 66 -8.36 -0.92 6.25
N GLN A 67 -8.64 -1.37 7.47
CA GLN A 67 -7.79 -1.06 8.64
C GLN A 67 -6.33 -1.46 8.42
N SER A 68 -6.08 -2.62 7.81
CA SER A 68 -4.74 -3.12 7.47
C SER A 68 -4.03 -2.29 6.40
N CYS A 69 -4.75 -1.43 5.69
CA CYS A 69 -4.25 -0.61 4.58
C CYS A 69 -4.20 0.88 4.86
N ALA A 70 -4.65 1.35 6.03
CA ALA A 70 -4.76 2.77 6.35
C ALA A 70 -3.45 3.56 6.10
N GLN A 71 -2.31 2.96 6.43
CA GLN A 71 -0.98 3.56 6.23
C GLN A 71 -0.43 3.46 4.80
N TYR A 72 -0.99 2.57 3.97
CA TYR A 72 -0.53 2.31 2.60
C TYR A 72 -1.50 2.84 1.54
N TRP A 73 -2.69 3.29 1.92
CA TRP A 73 -3.76 3.64 0.99
C TRP A 73 -3.41 4.78 0.05
N ASN A 74 -2.65 5.77 0.51
CA ASN A 74 -2.24 6.91 -0.31
C ASN A 74 -0.83 6.73 -0.91
N VAL A 75 -0.22 5.56 -0.76
CA VAL A 75 1.11 5.27 -1.29
C VAL A 75 0.95 4.49 -2.60
N PRO A 76 1.49 4.99 -3.74
CA PRO A 76 1.54 4.22 -4.97
C PRO A 76 2.20 2.85 -4.75
N GLY A 77 1.63 1.81 -5.37
CA GLY A 77 2.27 0.49 -5.37
C GLY A 77 3.60 0.51 -6.12
N PRO A 78 4.50 -0.47 -5.91
CA PRO A 78 5.79 -0.54 -6.59
C PRO A 78 5.65 -0.55 -8.12
N GLU A 79 4.59 -1.17 -8.64
CA GLU A 79 4.29 -1.23 -10.07
C GLU A 79 3.68 0.08 -10.60
N GLU A 80 2.85 0.75 -9.79
CA GLU A 80 2.27 2.06 -10.11
C GLU A 80 3.35 3.17 -10.14
N ALA A 81 4.33 3.09 -9.24
CA ALA A 81 5.50 3.97 -9.24
C ALA A 81 6.45 3.72 -10.41
N ALA A 82 6.46 2.50 -10.97
CA ALA A 82 7.30 2.13 -12.11
C ALA A 82 6.62 2.38 -13.47
N ALA A 83 5.35 2.79 -13.49
CA ALA A 83 4.61 3.04 -14.72
C ALA A 83 5.16 4.28 -15.45
N PRO A 84 5.48 4.19 -16.76
CA PRO A 84 5.97 5.34 -17.52
C PRO A 84 4.86 6.41 -17.62
N GLY A 85 5.07 7.55 -16.97
CA GLY A 85 4.13 8.67 -16.94
C GLY A 85 3.61 9.05 -15.55
N THR A 86 3.97 8.32 -14.49
CA THR A 86 3.75 8.78 -13.11
C THR A 86 4.77 9.88 -12.80
N GLU A 87 4.44 11.13 -13.13
CA GLU A 87 5.14 12.28 -12.56
C GLU A 87 5.01 12.19 -11.04
N ILE A 88 6.10 11.78 -10.40
CA ILE A 88 6.28 11.95 -8.96
C ILE A 88 6.18 13.46 -8.77
N ALA A 89 5.05 13.96 -8.24
CA ALA A 89 4.96 15.35 -7.84
C ALA A 89 6.12 15.57 -6.86
N GLU A 90 7.14 16.30 -7.33
CA GLU A 90 8.27 16.65 -6.50
C GLU A 90 7.73 17.31 -5.23
N PRO A 91 8.27 16.99 -4.04
CA PRO A 91 7.88 17.70 -2.84
C PRO A 91 8.08 19.19 -3.14
N VAL A 92 6.99 19.96 -3.09
CA VAL A 92 7.02 21.40 -3.30
C VAL A 92 7.94 21.95 -2.21
N ASP A 93 9.18 22.25 -2.57
CA ASP A 93 10.11 22.94 -1.70
C ASP A 93 9.41 24.20 -1.21
N GLU A 94 9.26 24.26 0.11
CA GLU A 94 8.64 25.37 0.83
C GLU A 94 9.28 26.67 0.34
N ALA A 95 8.46 27.48 -0.33
CA ALA A 95 8.89 28.71 -0.98
C ALA A 95 9.71 29.57 0.00
N THR A 96 11.01 29.65 -0.25
CA THR A 96 11.83 30.72 0.32
C THR A 96 11.21 32.04 -0.14
N PRO A 97 10.72 32.91 0.77
CA PRO A 97 10.15 34.17 0.34
C PRO A 97 11.24 35.02 -0.30
N GLU A 98 11.06 35.32 -1.59
CA GLU A 98 11.88 36.26 -2.33
C GLU A 98 11.88 37.62 -1.60
N PRO A 99 13.04 38.22 -1.26
CA PRO A 99 13.06 39.53 -0.65
C PRO A 99 12.56 40.57 -1.67
N ALA A 100 11.52 41.31 -1.28
CA ALA A 100 10.90 42.36 -2.08
C ALA A 100 11.94 43.38 -2.59
N PRO A 101 11.82 43.88 -3.84
CA PRO A 101 12.74 44.88 -4.38
C PRO A 101 12.62 46.19 -3.59
N ALA A 102 13.76 46.70 -3.13
CA ALA A 102 13.87 48.02 -2.53
C ALA A 102 13.56 49.08 -3.59
N ASN A 103 12.35 49.64 -3.55
CA ASN A 103 12.00 50.80 -4.36
C ASN A 103 12.82 52.01 -3.89
N ALA A 104 13.81 52.38 -4.70
CA ALA A 104 14.35 53.72 -4.72
C ALA A 104 13.32 54.65 -5.38
N SER A 105 12.78 55.60 -4.62
CA SER A 105 12.15 56.81 -5.15
C SER A 105 12.55 57.99 -4.30
N ALA A 106 13.19 58.95 -4.96
CA ALA A 106 13.47 60.29 -4.48
C ALA A 106 12.22 61.20 -4.55
N ALA A 107 12.40 62.44 -4.04
CA ALA A 107 11.48 63.59 -3.90
C ALA A 107 10.65 63.59 -2.61
N ASP A 108 10.70 64.59 -1.71
CA ASP A 108 11.09 66.01 -1.79
C ASP A 108 11.99 66.45 -0.61
#